data_AF-A0A9X7DKZ6-F1
#
_entry.id   AF-A0A9X7DKZ6-F1
#
_cell.length_a   1.000
_cell.length_b   1.000
_cell.length_c   1.000
_cell.angle_alpha   90.00
_cell.angle_beta   90.00
_cell.angle_gamma   90.00
#
_symmetry.space_group_name_H-M   'P 1'
#
loop_
_entity.id
_entity.type
_entity.pdbx_description
1 polymer ?
#
loop_
_entity_poly.entity_id
_entity_poly.type
_entity_poly.pdbx_seq_one_letter_code
_entity_poly.pdbx_strand_id
1 'polypeptide(L)'
;MNKKVLAVGLSVGLAASSLSVTNTYAAPKNVLSNYKYNKSVGSPEFVSGQLTKPSAKNAEGVVKAYVNANKDKFKLGSKSADDSFIVQSSKKDTYGTALHLQQVYNGVPVWGSTQTAVVGDNGVLTVFSGTVIPNLDTKKGLKSTKKVNANKSIKIAEADLGYTPDYEKDPTAQLVVYTNGDNATYAYLVNLNFLSPKPGNYNYFIEASTGKILNSYNSIDTMDSIHAASKSAGSSVAKPSVTGTNVTATGKGVLGDTKTLNMTQSGSTYYLQDNTRGNGIFTYNGANRTTLPGTLLSSTDTLLNSTAEAAAVDAHYYAGKTYDYYKTVFGRNSFDGNGAALKSTVHYSRSYNNAFWNGSQMVYGDGDGTTFTYLSGGLDVVAHELTHAVTERSSNLIYQNESGALNEAISDIFGTVIEFYNNNNPDYEIGEDIYTPGIAGDSLRSMSDPTKYGDPDHYSKRYTGTSDNGGVHTNSSIINKAAYLIAVGGTHYGVSVTGIGNDKLAKIFYRANTVYLTSSATFSQARAALVQSAADLYGASSAEVTTVNNAFDAVGVK
;
A
#
# COMPACT_ATOMS: atom_id res chain seq x y z
N MET A 1 -37.43 -62.06 -30.78
CA MET A 1 -36.51 -62.49 -29.71
C MET A 1 -35.16 -61.81 -29.93
N ASN A 2 -34.54 -61.33 -28.84
CA ASN A 2 -33.14 -60.92 -28.65
C ASN A 2 -32.56 -59.64 -29.29
N LYS A 3 -32.70 -58.54 -28.51
CA LYS A 3 -31.68 -57.59 -27.97
C LYS A 3 -30.40 -57.25 -28.77
N LYS A 4 -30.32 -55.94 -29.07
CA LYS A 4 -29.31 -54.92 -28.69
C LYS A 4 -27.85 -54.96 -29.23
N VAL A 5 -27.57 -53.93 -30.05
CA VAL A 5 -26.60 -52.82 -29.83
C VAL A 5 -25.17 -52.87 -30.44
N LEU A 6 -24.83 -51.71 -31.08
CA LEU A 6 -23.56 -50.97 -31.23
C LEU A 6 -22.72 -51.07 -32.53
N ALA A 7 -22.59 -49.92 -33.23
CA ALA A 7 -21.34 -49.18 -33.55
C ALA A 7 -21.44 -48.40 -34.90
N VAL A 8 -21.45 -47.06 -34.89
CA VAL A 8 -20.38 -46.07 -35.21
C VAL A 8 -20.14 -45.78 -36.71
N GLY A 9 -20.21 -44.50 -37.11
CA GLY A 9 -19.76 -44.02 -38.43
C GLY A 9 -20.07 -42.55 -38.76
N LEU A 10 -19.18 -41.64 -38.34
CA LEU A 10 -18.94 -40.21 -38.65
C LEU A 10 -19.40 -39.64 -40.03
N SER A 11 -19.91 -38.39 -40.09
CA SER A 11 -19.09 -37.18 -40.44
C SER A 11 -19.86 -35.94 -40.98
N VAL A 12 -19.32 -34.77 -40.59
CA VAL A 12 -19.37 -33.38 -41.12
C VAL A 12 -20.69 -32.58 -41.18
N GLY A 13 -20.71 -31.51 -40.39
CA GLY A 13 -21.55 -30.34 -40.61
C GLY A 13 -21.15 -29.20 -39.66
N LEU A 14 -20.19 -28.35 -40.08
CA LEU A 14 -19.91 -27.07 -39.42
C LEU A 14 -21.20 -26.21 -39.44
N ALA A 15 -21.72 -25.88 -38.28
CA ALA A 15 -22.68 -24.80 -38.10
C ALA A 15 -22.08 -23.79 -37.13
N ALA A 16 -21.53 -22.72 -37.68
CA ALA A 16 -21.18 -21.52 -36.94
C ALA A 16 -22.48 -20.88 -36.44
N SER A 17 -22.81 -21.07 -35.17
CA SER A 17 -23.88 -20.32 -34.51
C SER A 17 -23.37 -18.95 -34.13
N SER A 18 -23.80 -17.94 -34.90
CA SER A 18 -23.75 -16.53 -34.56
C SER A 18 -24.40 -16.30 -33.20
N LEU A 19 -23.60 -16.07 -32.16
CA LEU A 19 -24.08 -15.48 -30.92
C LEU A 19 -24.01 -13.97 -31.04
N SER A 20 -25.20 -13.40 -31.11
CA SER A 20 -25.51 -11.98 -31.16
C SER A 20 -24.84 -11.25 -30.00
N VAL A 21 -23.92 -10.35 -30.33
CA VAL A 21 -23.41 -9.36 -29.38
C VAL A 21 -24.50 -8.31 -29.19
N THR A 22 -25.32 -8.50 -28.16
CA THR A 22 -26.12 -7.43 -27.59
C THR A 22 -26.07 -7.54 -26.08
N ASN A 23 -25.19 -6.73 -25.48
CA ASN A 23 -25.57 -5.98 -24.30
C ASN A 23 -24.85 -4.64 -24.35
N THR A 24 -25.64 -3.64 -24.72
CA THR A 24 -25.40 -2.23 -24.50
C THR A 24 -24.96 -2.00 -23.04
N TYR A 25 -23.70 -1.64 -22.83
CA TYR A 25 -23.28 -1.02 -21.58
C TYR A 25 -23.96 0.34 -21.49
N ALA A 26 -25.08 0.41 -20.77
CA ALA A 26 -25.60 1.69 -20.32
C ALA A 26 -24.49 2.36 -19.48
N ALA A 27 -24.14 3.61 -19.84
CA ALA A 27 -23.20 4.41 -19.07
C ALA A 27 -23.56 4.38 -17.56
N PRO A 28 -22.58 4.30 -16.65
CA PRO A 28 -22.87 4.12 -15.24
C PRO A 28 -23.78 5.23 -14.74
N LYS A 29 -24.95 4.87 -14.22
CA LYS A 29 -25.74 5.76 -13.37
C LYS A 29 -24.87 6.16 -12.17
N ASN A 30 -24.68 7.47 -12.01
CA ASN A 30 -23.75 8.11 -11.09
C ASN A 30 -23.92 7.63 -9.63
N VAL A 31 -22.83 7.20 -8.99
CA VAL A 31 -22.87 6.73 -7.59
C VAL A 31 -22.70 7.89 -6.62
N LEU A 32 -21.87 8.88 -6.99
CA LEU A 32 -21.64 10.12 -6.24
C LEU A 32 -21.68 11.31 -7.20
N SER A 33 -22.87 11.69 -7.68
CA SER A 33 -23.07 12.79 -8.65
C SER A 33 -22.91 14.19 -8.06
N ASN A 34 -22.72 14.30 -6.74
CA ASN A 34 -22.54 15.57 -6.04
C ASN A 34 -21.09 15.71 -5.61
N TYR A 35 -20.55 16.93 -5.70
CA TYR A 35 -19.24 17.26 -5.15
C TYR A 35 -19.23 16.93 -3.66
N LYS A 36 -18.42 15.95 -3.27
CA LYS A 36 -18.05 15.80 -1.87
C LYS A 36 -16.95 16.82 -1.59
N TYR A 37 -17.19 17.72 -0.64
CA TYR A 37 -16.24 18.75 -0.25
C TYR A 37 -15.48 18.33 1.00
N ASN A 38 -14.17 18.54 0.99
CA ASN A 38 -13.37 18.44 2.19
C ASN A 38 -13.78 19.56 3.16
N LYS A 39 -14.27 19.21 4.36
CA LYS A 39 -14.79 20.20 5.32
C LYS A 39 -13.72 21.15 5.83
N SER A 40 -12.47 20.69 5.95
CA SER A 40 -11.35 21.48 6.48
C SER A 40 -10.74 22.39 5.42
N VAL A 41 -10.63 21.91 4.18
CA VAL A 41 -9.97 22.62 3.08
C VAL A 41 -10.96 23.45 2.25
N GLY A 42 -12.24 23.06 2.23
CA GLY A 42 -13.29 23.77 1.49
C GLY A 42 -13.12 23.70 -0.03
N SER A 43 -12.60 22.57 -0.53
CA SER A 43 -12.46 22.23 -1.95
C SER A 43 -13.03 20.82 -2.20
N PRO A 44 -13.42 20.49 -3.45
CA PRO A 44 -13.80 19.13 -3.80
C PRO A 44 -12.73 18.10 -3.42
N GLU A 45 -13.13 17.01 -2.79
CA GLU A 45 -12.26 15.87 -2.45
C GLU A 45 -12.53 14.62 -3.28
N PHE A 46 -13.76 14.50 -3.79
CA PHE A 46 -14.17 13.42 -4.69
C PHE A 46 -15.41 13.85 -5.49
N VAL A 47 -15.40 13.59 -6.79
CA VAL A 47 -16.56 13.77 -7.66
C VAL A 47 -16.57 12.68 -8.73
N SER A 48 -17.75 12.10 -8.99
CA SER A 48 -17.92 11.04 -9.97
C SER A 48 -19.19 11.20 -10.80
N GLY A 49 -19.27 10.46 -11.90
CA GLY A 49 -20.38 10.50 -12.84
C GLY A 49 -19.99 11.14 -14.16
N GLN A 50 -20.94 11.52 -15.00
CA GLN A 50 -20.63 12.17 -16.27
C GLN A 50 -20.19 13.64 -16.06
N LEU A 51 -18.90 13.86 -15.77
CA LEU A 51 -18.37 15.18 -15.41
C LEU A 51 -18.13 16.08 -16.63
N THR A 52 -17.96 15.49 -17.81
CA THR A 52 -17.82 16.19 -19.08
C THR A 52 -18.72 15.61 -20.15
N LYS A 53 -18.89 16.35 -21.24
CA LYS A 53 -19.38 15.79 -22.51
C LYS A 53 -18.27 14.92 -23.14
N PRO A 54 -18.62 13.97 -24.03
CA PRO A 54 -17.64 13.27 -24.85
C PRO A 54 -16.69 14.23 -25.57
N SER A 55 -15.43 13.84 -25.70
CA SER A 55 -14.35 14.67 -26.25
C SER A 55 -13.39 13.82 -27.06
N ALA A 56 -12.87 14.36 -28.16
CA ALA A 56 -11.81 13.72 -28.96
C ALA A 56 -10.40 13.98 -28.42
N LYS A 57 -10.26 14.78 -27.34
CA LYS A 57 -8.96 15.01 -26.69
C LYS A 57 -8.47 13.72 -26.02
N ASN A 58 -7.15 13.60 -25.88
CA ASN A 58 -6.58 12.58 -25.00
C ASN A 58 -7.02 12.81 -23.54
N ALA A 59 -6.84 11.80 -22.68
CA ALA A 59 -7.32 11.82 -21.30
C ALA A 59 -6.81 13.05 -20.52
N GLU A 60 -5.52 13.39 -20.66
CA GLU A 60 -4.93 14.57 -20.01
C GLU A 60 -5.62 15.87 -20.47
N GLY A 61 -5.85 16.03 -21.77
CA GLY A 61 -6.53 17.19 -22.33
C GLY A 61 -7.99 17.30 -21.88
N VAL A 62 -8.67 16.18 -21.62
CA VAL A 62 -10.01 16.16 -21.01
C VAL A 62 -9.96 16.65 -19.57
N VAL A 63 -9.04 16.11 -18.75
CA VAL A 63 -8.89 16.51 -17.34
C VAL A 63 -8.54 18.00 -17.22
N LYS A 64 -7.54 18.48 -17.98
CA LYS A 64 -7.13 19.88 -17.95
C LYS A 64 -8.25 20.82 -18.36
N ALA A 65 -9.04 20.46 -19.38
CA ALA A 65 -10.21 21.23 -19.78
C ALA A 65 -11.28 21.28 -18.68
N TYR A 66 -11.54 20.16 -18.01
CA TYR A 66 -12.49 20.09 -16.89
C TYR A 66 -12.04 20.96 -15.71
N VAL A 67 -10.77 20.87 -15.31
CA VAL A 67 -10.22 21.67 -14.21
C VAL A 67 -10.29 23.17 -14.53
N ASN A 68 -9.91 23.58 -15.74
CA ASN A 68 -10.01 24.97 -16.18
C ASN A 68 -11.45 25.49 -16.15
N ALA A 69 -12.42 24.69 -16.64
CA ALA A 69 -13.84 25.05 -16.61
C ALA A 69 -14.42 25.14 -15.20
N ASN A 70 -13.78 24.50 -14.21
CA ASN A 70 -14.24 24.45 -12.81
C ASN A 70 -13.25 25.12 -11.84
N LYS A 71 -12.34 25.97 -12.34
CA LYS A 71 -11.23 26.53 -11.55
C LYS A 71 -11.68 27.29 -10.30
N ASP A 72 -12.87 27.90 -10.33
CA ASP A 72 -13.43 28.64 -9.20
C ASP A 72 -13.87 27.69 -8.07
N LYS A 73 -14.35 26.48 -8.41
CA LYS A 73 -14.69 25.45 -7.42
C LYS A 73 -13.44 24.92 -6.70
N PHE A 74 -12.34 24.79 -7.46
CA PHE A 74 -11.03 24.39 -6.93
C PHE A 74 -10.24 25.57 -6.33
N LYS A 75 -10.72 26.81 -6.53
CA LYS A 75 -10.11 28.06 -6.07
C LYS A 75 -8.64 28.19 -6.50
N LEU A 76 -8.39 27.98 -7.81
CA LEU A 76 -7.06 28.10 -8.42
C LEU A 76 -6.61 29.55 -8.70
N GLY A 77 -7.50 30.53 -8.50
CA GLY A 77 -7.20 31.93 -8.76
C GLY A 77 -6.98 32.22 -10.25
N SER A 78 -5.86 32.86 -10.58
CA SER A 78 -5.51 33.21 -11.97
C SER A 78 -4.81 32.07 -12.71
N LYS A 79 -4.39 31.01 -12.01
CA LYS A 79 -3.66 29.87 -12.58
C LYS A 79 -4.56 28.99 -13.44
N SER A 80 -3.98 28.45 -14.51
CA SER A 80 -4.62 27.41 -15.32
C SER A 80 -4.39 26.01 -14.71
N ALA A 81 -5.06 25.00 -15.26
CA ALA A 81 -4.80 23.60 -14.94
C ALA A 81 -3.37 23.19 -15.29
N ASP A 82 -2.81 23.70 -16.39
CA ASP A 82 -1.41 23.44 -16.80
C ASP A 82 -0.40 24.04 -15.81
N ASP A 83 -0.71 25.20 -15.23
CA ASP A 83 0.14 25.82 -14.20
C ASP A 83 0.02 25.16 -12.83
N SER A 84 -1.07 24.40 -12.61
CA SER A 84 -1.47 23.90 -11.30
C SER A 84 -1.29 22.40 -11.13
N PHE A 85 -1.15 21.63 -12.21
CA PHE A 85 -1.05 20.16 -12.15
C PHE A 85 -0.06 19.59 -13.16
N ILE A 86 0.71 18.61 -12.71
CA ILE A 86 1.57 17.76 -13.55
C ILE A 86 1.00 16.34 -13.55
N VAL A 87 0.81 15.74 -14.72
CA VAL A 87 0.46 14.31 -14.84
C VAL A 87 1.72 13.49 -14.54
N GLN A 88 1.67 12.68 -13.49
CA GLN A 88 2.76 11.80 -13.08
C GLN A 88 2.70 10.45 -13.80
N SER A 89 1.50 9.93 -14.02
CA SER A 89 1.31 8.68 -14.72
C SER A 89 -0.05 8.60 -15.41
N SER A 90 -0.13 7.72 -16.40
CA SER A 90 -1.33 7.42 -17.17
C SER A 90 -1.40 5.92 -17.40
N LYS A 91 -2.50 5.28 -17.01
CA LYS A 91 -2.70 3.85 -17.17
C LYS A 91 -4.10 3.57 -17.69
N LYS A 92 -4.17 2.83 -18.80
CA LYS A 92 -5.44 2.33 -19.33
C LYS A 92 -5.83 1.03 -18.63
N ASP A 93 -7.09 0.93 -18.23
CA ASP A 93 -7.75 -0.26 -17.74
C ASP A 93 -9.09 -0.48 -18.47
N THR A 94 -9.88 -1.45 -18.02
CA THR A 94 -11.19 -1.80 -18.62
C THR A 94 -12.24 -0.69 -18.50
N TYR A 95 -12.06 0.26 -17.59
CA TYR A 95 -13.01 1.34 -17.27
C TYR A 95 -12.61 2.69 -17.88
N GLY A 96 -11.38 2.78 -18.42
CA GLY A 96 -10.90 3.95 -19.13
C GLY A 96 -9.41 4.18 -18.90
N THR A 97 -9.00 5.43 -19.03
CA THR A 97 -7.64 5.87 -18.73
C THR A 97 -7.62 6.56 -17.37
N ALA A 98 -6.97 5.94 -16.39
CA ALA A 98 -6.69 6.51 -15.09
C ALA A 98 -5.41 7.36 -15.16
N LEU A 99 -5.49 8.58 -14.64
CA LEU A 99 -4.40 9.54 -14.55
C LEU A 99 -4.11 9.83 -13.09
N HIS A 100 -2.82 9.88 -12.74
CA HIS A 100 -2.34 10.40 -11.46
C HIS A 100 -1.68 11.75 -11.68
N LEU A 101 -2.07 12.74 -10.89
CA LEU A 101 -1.63 14.13 -11.01
C LEU A 101 -1.04 14.63 -9.68
N GLN A 102 -0.02 15.46 -9.78
CA GLN A 102 0.56 16.20 -8.68
C GLN A 102 0.15 17.67 -8.79
N GLN A 103 -0.47 18.23 -7.76
CA GLN A 103 -0.68 19.67 -7.70
C GLN A 103 0.67 20.38 -7.56
N VAL A 104 0.88 21.46 -8.31
CA VAL A 104 2.08 22.30 -8.26
C VAL A 104 1.70 23.77 -8.08
N TYR A 105 2.66 24.54 -7.57
CA TYR A 105 2.58 26.00 -7.49
C TYR A 105 3.89 26.59 -7.98
N ASN A 106 3.84 27.33 -9.10
CA ASN A 106 5.02 27.85 -9.80
C ASN A 106 6.06 26.75 -10.08
N GLY A 107 5.60 25.57 -10.52
CA GLY A 107 6.44 24.40 -10.81
C GLY A 107 6.93 23.63 -9.58
N VAL A 108 6.61 24.05 -8.36
CA VAL A 108 6.99 23.37 -7.12
C VAL A 108 5.83 22.48 -6.63
N PRO A 109 6.04 21.17 -6.37
CA PRO A 109 5.00 20.27 -5.86
C PRO A 109 4.40 20.74 -4.55
N VAL A 110 3.07 20.69 -4.45
CA VAL A 110 2.34 20.90 -3.19
C VAL A 110 2.29 19.58 -2.45
N TRP A 111 3.00 19.49 -1.33
CA TRP A 111 3.14 18.24 -0.59
C TRP A 111 1.77 17.73 -0.12
N GLY A 112 1.54 16.43 -0.26
CA GLY A 112 0.28 15.76 0.07
C GLY A 112 -0.89 16.04 -0.86
N SER A 113 -0.76 16.95 -1.84
CA SER A 113 -1.84 17.24 -2.80
C SER A 113 -1.61 16.50 -4.12
N THR A 114 -2.17 15.30 -4.20
CA THR A 114 -2.24 14.50 -5.41
C THR A 114 -3.68 14.24 -5.80
N GLN A 115 -3.93 14.03 -7.08
CA GLN A 115 -5.25 13.81 -7.64
C GLN A 115 -5.24 12.60 -8.56
N THR A 116 -6.37 11.91 -8.64
CA THR A 116 -6.60 10.90 -9.67
C THR A 116 -7.80 11.28 -10.52
N ALA A 117 -7.78 10.87 -11.78
CA ALA A 117 -8.86 11.14 -12.71
C ALA A 117 -9.07 9.94 -13.63
N VAL A 118 -10.32 9.62 -13.96
CA VAL A 118 -10.63 8.52 -14.90
C VAL A 118 -11.39 9.09 -16.08
N VAL A 119 -10.87 8.88 -17.29
CA VAL A 119 -11.53 9.26 -18.54
C VAL A 119 -11.93 7.99 -19.28
N GLY A 120 -13.23 7.78 -19.46
CA GLY A 120 -13.76 6.64 -20.21
C GLY A 120 -13.35 6.66 -21.68
N ASP A 121 -13.43 5.51 -22.35
CA ASP A 121 -13.02 5.36 -23.75
C ASP A 121 -13.84 6.21 -24.75
N ASN A 122 -15.01 6.71 -24.32
CA ASN A 122 -15.82 7.70 -25.04
C ASN A 122 -15.35 9.16 -24.83
N GLY A 123 -14.21 9.38 -24.17
CA GLY A 123 -13.64 10.70 -23.89
C GLY A 123 -14.38 11.49 -22.81
N VAL A 124 -15.20 10.83 -21.99
CA VAL A 124 -15.91 11.44 -20.85
C VAL A 124 -15.07 11.29 -19.59
N LEU A 125 -14.84 12.39 -18.87
CA LEU A 125 -14.32 12.32 -17.51
C LEU A 125 -15.39 11.76 -16.58
N THR A 126 -15.08 10.65 -15.91
CA THR A 126 -16.00 9.94 -15.02
C THR A 126 -15.70 10.13 -13.55
N VAL A 127 -14.43 10.37 -13.20
CA VAL A 127 -13.99 10.57 -11.80
C VAL A 127 -12.92 11.66 -11.75
N PHE A 128 -12.98 12.50 -10.72
CA PHE A 128 -11.86 13.33 -10.27
C PHE A 128 -11.80 13.25 -8.73
N SER A 129 -10.70 12.73 -8.21
CA SER A 129 -10.49 12.43 -6.78
C SER A 129 -9.23 13.13 -6.28
N GLY A 130 -9.21 13.49 -5.00
CA GLY A 130 -8.09 14.15 -4.34
C GLY A 130 -8.38 15.62 -4.04
N THR A 131 -8.08 16.03 -2.81
CA THR A 131 -8.33 17.40 -2.34
C THR A 131 -7.34 18.35 -2.98
N VAL A 132 -7.83 19.32 -3.76
CA VAL A 132 -7.00 20.41 -4.29
C VAL A 132 -6.77 21.44 -3.19
N ILE A 133 -5.52 21.83 -2.94
CA ILE A 133 -5.21 22.90 -1.99
C ILE A 133 -5.58 24.24 -2.62
N PRO A 134 -6.56 24.97 -2.06
CA PRO A 134 -7.09 26.18 -2.67
C PRO A 134 -6.22 27.41 -2.35
N ASN A 135 -6.43 28.46 -3.13
CA ASN A 135 -6.00 29.82 -2.79
C ASN A 135 -4.50 29.98 -2.53
N LEU A 136 -3.65 29.18 -3.17
CA LEU A 136 -2.19 29.19 -2.96
C LEU A 136 -1.58 30.57 -3.21
N ASP A 137 -2.06 31.32 -4.22
CA ASP A 137 -1.61 32.69 -4.51
C ASP A 137 -1.83 33.67 -3.33
N THR A 138 -2.82 33.41 -2.48
CA THR A 138 -3.19 34.28 -1.36
C THR A 138 -2.77 33.73 0.00
N LYS A 139 -2.19 32.52 0.07
CA LYS A 139 -1.72 31.93 1.34
C LYS A 139 -0.53 32.72 1.89
N LYS A 140 -0.54 32.90 3.21
CA LYS A 140 0.54 33.60 3.92
C LYS A 140 1.79 32.72 3.93
N GLY A 141 2.95 33.31 3.63
CA GLY A 141 4.28 32.64 3.72
C GLY A 141 4.95 32.32 2.38
N LEU A 142 4.21 32.23 1.27
CA LEU A 142 4.77 31.91 -0.06
C LEU A 142 5.53 33.08 -0.74
N LYS A 143 5.66 34.23 -0.08
CA LYS A 143 6.41 35.41 -0.55
C LYS A 143 7.88 35.45 -0.10
N SER A 144 8.37 34.40 0.57
CA SER A 144 9.70 34.42 1.20
C SER A 144 10.82 34.03 0.23
N THR A 145 11.96 34.73 0.31
CA THR A 145 13.17 34.40 -0.47
C THR A 145 13.84 33.15 0.13
N LYS A 146 14.18 32.18 -0.74
CA LYS A 146 14.87 30.94 -0.35
C LYS A 146 16.26 31.29 0.19
N LYS A 147 16.53 30.99 1.46
CA LYS A 147 17.84 31.24 2.12
C LYS A 147 18.62 29.98 2.41
N VAL A 148 17.95 28.83 2.55
CA VAL A 148 18.60 27.52 2.65
C VAL A 148 18.42 26.75 1.34
N ASN A 149 19.36 25.87 1.04
CA ASN A 149 19.33 25.00 -0.14
C ASN A 149 19.24 23.52 0.29
N ALA A 150 19.06 22.63 -0.68
CA ALA A 150 18.92 21.18 -0.47
C ALA A 150 19.99 20.60 0.47
N ASN A 151 21.27 20.84 0.18
CA ASN A 151 22.39 20.31 0.98
C ASN A 151 22.38 20.85 2.41
N LYS A 152 22.04 22.12 2.61
CA LYS A 152 21.92 22.70 3.96
C LYS A 152 20.73 22.11 4.71
N SER A 153 19.62 21.83 4.03
CA SER A 153 18.46 21.17 4.62
C SER A 153 18.75 19.72 5.03
N ILE A 154 19.50 18.96 4.24
CA ILE A 154 19.98 17.60 4.62
C ILE A 154 20.78 17.69 5.92
N LYS A 155 21.75 18.61 6.00
CA LYS A 155 22.56 18.82 7.22
C LYS A 155 21.75 19.21 8.44
N ILE A 156 20.67 19.98 8.26
CA ILE A 156 19.76 20.34 9.37
C ILE A 156 19.02 19.10 9.87
N ALA A 157 18.50 18.26 8.97
CA ALA A 157 17.83 17.01 9.32
C ALA A 157 18.80 16.00 9.99
N GLU A 158 20.01 15.87 9.45
CA GLU A 158 21.08 15.04 10.04
C GLU A 158 21.47 15.49 11.45
N ALA A 159 21.52 16.80 11.69
CA ALA A 159 21.79 17.33 13.02
C ALA A 159 20.65 17.02 14.01
N ASP A 160 19.40 17.05 13.55
CA ASP A 160 18.23 16.74 14.37
C ASP A 160 18.15 15.26 14.79
N LEU A 161 18.59 14.34 13.92
CA LEU A 161 18.68 12.90 14.26
C LEU A 161 19.51 12.64 15.52
N GLY A 162 20.51 13.49 15.80
CA GLY A 162 21.40 13.34 16.96
C GLY A 162 22.43 12.22 16.84
N TYR A 163 22.55 11.57 15.68
CA TYR A 163 23.56 10.56 15.37
C TYR A 163 23.87 10.54 13.86
N THR A 164 24.96 9.87 13.48
CA THR A 164 25.34 9.68 12.07
C THR A 164 24.79 8.35 11.56
N PRO A 165 23.81 8.37 10.65
CA PRO A 165 23.28 7.14 10.06
C PRO A 165 24.17 6.58 8.95
N ASP A 166 24.12 5.26 8.74
CA ASP A 166 24.59 4.62 7.51
C ASP A 166 23.40 4.50 6.55
N TYR A 167 23.42 5.27 5.47
CA TYR A 167 22.29 5.37 4.55
C TYR A 167 22.16 4.15 3.63
N GLU A 168 20.93 3.64 3.52
CA GLU A 168 20.55 2.62 2.53
C GLU A 168 20.31 3.23 1.14
N LYS A 169 19.89 4.50 1.13
CA LYS A 169 19.75 5.34 -0.06
C LYS A 169 20.32 6.72 0.24
N ASP A 170 20.99 7.30 -0.76
CA ASP A 170 21.50 8.67 -0.64
C ASP A 170 20.39 9.63 -0.15
N PRO A 171 20.69 10.48 0.85
CA PRO A 171 19.74 11.49 1.33
C PRO A 171 19.20 12.33 0.18
N THR A 172 17.88 12.52 0.16
CA THR A 172 17.23 13.37 -0.84
C THR A 172 16.67 14.61 -0.19
N ALA A 173 16.57 15.71 -0.96
CA ALA A 173 15.95 16.94 -0.51
C ALA A 173 15.21 17.61 -1.67
N GLN A 174 13.89 17.44 -1.69
CA GLN A 174 13.02 17.99 -2.71
C GLN A 174 12.35 19.28 -2.21
N LEU A 175 12.43 20.35 -3.00
CA LEU A 175 11.66 21.55 -2.70
C LEU A 175 10.16 21.27 -2.92
N VAL A 176 9.35 21.57 -1.91
CA VAL A 176 7.90 21.44 -1.91
C VAL A 176 7.23 22.71 -1.37
N VAL A 177 5.95 22.89 -1.69
CA VAL A 177 5.06 23.78 -0.96
C VAL A 177 4.45 22.98 0.18
N TYR A 178 4.81 23.37 1.41
CA TYR A 178 4.25 22.82 2.63
C TYR A 178 3.09 23.69 3.09
N THR A 179 1.96 23.08 3.46
CA THR A 179 0.76 23.82 3.88
C THR A 179 0.31 23.41 5.27
N ASN A 180 -0.13 24.38 6.06
CA ASN A 180 -0.70 24.17 7.39
C ASN A 180 -1.82 25.19 7.62
N GLY A 181 -3.07 24.73 7.48
CA GLY A 181 -4.25 25.60 7.49
C GLY A 181 -4.15 26.69 6.42
N ASP A 182 -4.29 27.95 6.82
CA ASP A 182 -4.22 29.12 5.93
C ASP A 182 -2.80 29.55 5.54
N ASN A 183 -1.78 28.91 6.11
CA ASN A 183 -0.38 29.19 5.82
C ASN A 183 0.18 28.22 4.78
N ALA A 184 1.09 28.72 3.96
CA ALA A 184 1.91 27.91 3.08
C ALA A 184 3.32 28.50 2.98
N THR A 185 4.33 27.64 2.93
CA THR A 185 5.73 28.05 2.81
C THR A 185 6.47 27.10 1.88
N TYR A 186 7.57 27.55 1.30
CA TYR A 186 8.49 26.65 0.62
C TYR A 186 9.30 25.90 1.66
N ALA A 187 9.37 24.58 1.56
CA ALA A 187 10.18 23.73 2.42
C ALA A 187 10.95 22.70 1.58
N TYR A 188 12.08 22.24 2.09
CA TYR A 188 12.72 21.03 1.58
C TYR A 188 12.16 19.83 2.34
N LEU A 189 11.48 18.94 1.62
CA LEU A 189 11.19 17.59 2.07
C LEU A 189 12.49 16.79 1.96
N VAL A 190 13.12 16.55 3.09
CA VAL A 190 14.33 15.74 3.21
C VAL A 190 13.94 14.33 3.60
N ASN A 191 14.40 13.33 2.84
CA ASN A 191 14.24 11.93 3.22
C ASN A 191 15.60 11.34 3.62
N LEU A 192 15.65 10.76 4.82
CA LEU A 192 16.80 10.08 5.39
C LEU A 192 16.42 8.62 5.61
N ASN A 193 16.94 7.72 4.76
CA ASN A 193 16.64 6.30 4.78
C ASN A 193 17.88 5.50 5.20
N PHE A 194 17.83 4.90 6.39
CA PHE A 194 18.96 4.25 7.03
C PHE A 194 18.48 3.19 8.01
N LEU A 195 19.37 2.30 8.39
CA LEU A 195 19.05 1.22 9.34
C LEU A 195 20.04 1.08 10.49
N SER A 196 21.19 1.73 10.35
CA SER A 196 22.21 1.87 11.39
C SER A 196 22.31 3.35 11.77
N PRO A 197 22.43 3.69 13.07
CA PRO A 197 22.44 2.79 14.23
C PRO A 197 21.05 2.26 14.63
N LYS A 198 19.97 2.79 14.06
CA LYS A 198 18.58 2.32 14.23
C LYS A 198 17.83 2.41 12.90
N PRO A 199 16.83 1.56 12.64
CA PRO A 199 15.88 1.75 11.54
C PRO A 199 15.29 3.16 11.50
N GLY A 200 15.33 3.78 10.33
CA GLY A 200 14.72 5.07 10.09
C GLY A 200 14.46 5.31 8.61
N ASN A 201 13.23 5.69 8.30
CA ASN A 201 12.86 6.27 7.01
C ASN A 201 12.23 7.64 7.30
N TYR A 202 13.05 8.58 7.75
CA TYR A 202 12.59 9.86 8.25
C TYR A 202 12.32 10.85 7.12
N ASN A 203 11.19 11.53 7.20
CA ASN A 203 10.80 12.63 6.35
C ASN A 203 10.79 13.91 7.18
N TYR A 204 11.62 14.87 6.79
CA TYR A 204 11.77 16.17 7.45
C TYR A 204 11.30 17.30 6.54
N PHE A 205 10.60 18.28 7.09
CA PHE A 205 10.22 19.49 6.37
C PHE A 205 11.02 20.67 6.87
N ILE A 206 12.03 21.08 6.11
CA ILE A 206 12.92 22.18 6.47
C ILE A 206 12.48 23.45 5.74
N GLU A 207 12.00 24.45 6.47
CA GLU A 207 11.55 25.71 5.87
C GLU A 207 12.67 26.38 5.06
N ALA A 208 12.41 26.66 3.78
CA ALA A 208 13.43 27.13 2.84
C ALA A 208 13.92 28.56 3.12
N SER A 209 13.18 29.35 3.89
CA SER A 209 13.53 30.74 4.22
C SER A 209 14.32 30.88 5.51
N THR A 210 14.15 29.96 6.47
CA THR A 210 14.74 30.06 7.81
C THR A 210 15.63 28.88 8.18
N GLY A 211 15.41 27.71 7.58
CA GLY A 211 16.01 26.44 8.03
C GLY A 211 15.26 25.80 9.21
N LYS A 212 14.12 26.34 9.64
CA LYS A 212 13.31 25.78 10.73
C LYS A 212 12.74 24.41 10.33
N ILE A 213 12.81 23.43 11.23
CA ILE A 213 12.08 22.17 11.10
C ILE A 213 10.60 22.43 11.36
N LEU A 214 9.77 22.23 10.34
CA LEU A 214 8.32 22.45 10.38
C LEU A 214 7.56 21.22 10.88
N ASN A 215 8.06 20.04 10.52
CA ASN A 215 7.51 18.73 10.87
C ASN A 215 8.59 17.67 10.57
N SER A 216 8.51 16.53 11.26
CA SER A 216 9.24 15.31 10.92
C SER A 216 8.42 14.07 11.28
N TYR A 217 8.57 12.99 10.52
CA TYR A 217 7.95 11.71 10.82
C TYR A 217 8.75 10.54 10.25
N ASN A 218 8.67 9.38 10.90
CA ASN A 218 9.29 8.14 10.43
C ASN A 218 8.27 7.32 9.64
N SER A 219 8.64 6.85 8.44
CA SER A 219 7.80 5.95 7.62
C SER A 219 8.03 4.47 7.94
N ILE A 220 8.94 4.15 8.87
CA ILE A 220 9.02 2.84 9.52
C ILE A 220 8.44 3.03 10.91
N ASP A 221 7.43 2.27 11.27
CA ASP A 221 7.04 2.22 12.66
C ASP A 221 8.02 1.36 13.46
N THR A 222 8.32 1.82 14.66
CA THR A 222 9.12 1.07 15.62
C THR A 222 8.28 0.98 16.87
N MET A 223 7.81 -0.22 17.23
CA MET A 223 7.25 -0.53 18.55
C MET A 223 8.13 0.17 19.59
N ASP A 224 7.58 1.21 20.22
CA ASP A 224 8.38 2.19 20.94
C ASP A 224 9.22 1.49 22.03
N SER A 225 10.53 1.72 21.98
CA SER A 225 11.54 1.42 23.00
C SER A 225 12.00 -0.03 23.27
N ILE A 226 12.79 -0.64 22.37
CA ILE A 226 13.84 -1.61 22.78
C ILE A 226 15.16 -1.39 22.00
N HIS A 227 16.19 -1.00 22.77
CA HIS A 227 17.64 -0.97 22.53
C HIS A 227 18.22 -0.41 21.21
N ALA A 228 18.99 0.68 21.36
CA ALA A 228 19.94 1.14 20.35
C ALA A 228 20.93 0.02 20.00
N ALA A 229 20.93 -0.40 18.73
CA ALA A 229 21.95 -1.28 18.21
C ALA A 229 23.29 -0.53 18.14
N SER A 230 24.37 -1.23 18.51
CA SER A 230 25.73 -0.70 18.44
C SER A 230 26.10 -0.37 16.99
N LYS A 231 26.82 0.74 16.81
CA LYS A 231 27.49 1.12 15.55
C LYS A 231 28.16 -0.09 14.89
N SER A 232 27.79 -0.42 13.66
CA SER A 232 28.57 -1.28 12.77
C SER A 232 28.76 -0.55 11.46
N ALA A 233 30.02 -0.49 11.03
CA ALA A 233 30.45 0.26 9.86
C ALA A 233 29.64 -0.14 8.62
N GLY A 234 28.96 0.84 8.02
CA GLY A 234 28.31 0.72 6.73
C GLY A 234 29.30 0.28 5.66
N SER A 235 29.02 -0.87 5.06
CA SER A 235 29.46 -1.19 3.71
C SER A 235 28.21 -1.41 2.88
N SER A 236 27.86 -0.37 2.14
CA SER A 236 27.03 -0.45 0.96
C SER A 236 27.67 -1.44 -0.02
N VAL A 237 27.19 -2.67 -0.03
CA VAL A 237 27.52 -3.60 -1.10
C VAL A 237 26.22 -4.21 -1.60
N ALA A 238 25.78 -3.70 -2.74
CA ALA A 238 25.01 -4.49 -3.68
C ALA A 238 25.81 -5.77 -3.97
N LYS A 239 25.50 -6.86 -3.29
CA LYS A 239 25.94 -8.19 -3.72
C LYS A 239 24.85 -8.76 -4.64
N PRO A 240 25.13 -8.89 -5.95
CA PRO A 240 24.13 -9.16 -6.95
C PRO A 240 23.66 -10.61 -6.83
N SER A 241 22.49 -10.87 -7.39
CA SER A 241 22.04 -12.20 -7.77
C SER A 241 23.19 -13.12 -8.17
N VAL A 242 23.16 -14.37 -7.72
CA VAL A 242 24.07 -15.40 -8.22
C VAL A 242 23.60 -15.90 -9.58
N THR A 243 24.55 -16.19 -10.47
CA THR A 243 24.27 -16.93 -11.70
C THR A 243 24.33 -18.42 -11.40
N GLY A 244 23.29 -19.15 -11.78
CA GLY A 244 23.17 -20.56 -11.46
C GLY A 244 21.97 -21.22 -12.13
N THR A 245 21.67 -22.43 -11.71
CA THR A 245 20.51 -23.20 -12.19
C THR A 245 19.40 -23.15 -11.15
N ASN A 246 18.15 -22.95 -11.59
CA ASN A 246 17.00 -23.04 -10.69
C ASN A 246 16.84 -24.47 -10.21
N VAL A 247 16.72 -24.64 -8.90
CA VAL A 247 16.49 -25.93 -8.26
C VAL A 247 15.37 -25.81 -7.24
N THR A 248 14.81 -26.95 -6.86
CA THR A 248 13.84 -27.04 -5.78
C THR A 248 14.50 -27.65 -4.55
N ALA A 249 14.20 -27.07 -3.39
CA ALA A 249 14.66 -27.50 -2.08
C ALA A 249 13.46 -27.67 -1.14
N THR A 250 13.69 -28.26 0.02
CA THR A 250 12.69 -28.36 1.09
C THR A 250 13.25 -27.75 2.38
N GLY A 251 12.41 -27.10 3.16
CA GLY A 251 12.80 -26.59 4.48
C GLY A 251 11.66 -26.60 5.48
N LYS A 252 11.98 -26.47 6.76
CA LYS A 252 10.99 -26.31 7.83
C LYS A 252 10.83 -24.85 8.18
N GLY A 253 9.58 -24.37 8.20
CA GLY A 253 9.22 -23.04 8.65
C GLY A 253 9.30 -22.87 10.17
N VAL A 254 8.99 -21.67 10.64
CA VAL A 254 8.99 -21.26 12.05
C VAL A 254 8.06 -22.14 12.88
N LEU A 255 6.90 -22.50 12.33
CA LEU A 255 5.91 -23.37 12.96
C LEU A 255 6.18 -24.88 12.74
N GLY A 256 7.32 -25.22 12.13
CA GLY A 256 7.79 -26.59 11.93
C GLY A 256 7.17 -27.30 10.72
N ASP A 257 6.33 -26.62 9.95
CA ASP A 257 5.73 -27.13 8.73
C ASP A 257 6.76 -27.19 7.59
N THR A 258 6.62 -28.18 6.70
CA THR A 258 7.60 -28.41 5.62
C THR A 258 7.16 -27.73 4.33
N LYS A 259 8.03 -26.90 3.76
CA LYS A 259 7.79 -26.06 2.58
C LYS A 259 8.71 -26.44 1.44
N THR A 260 8.19 -26.29 0.22
CA THR A 260 8.97 -26.43 -1.01
C THR A 260 9.47 -25.05 -1.45
N LEU A 261 10.77 -24.91 -1.65
CA LEU A 261 11.44 -23.65 -1.96
C LEU A 261 12.00 -23.68 -3.37
N ASN A 262 11.90 -22.56 -4.09
CA ASN A 262 12.66 -22.34 -5.32
C ASN A 262 13.99 -21.68 -4.95
N MET A 263 15.10 -22.25 -5.39
CA MET A 263 16.44 -21.78 -5.06
C MET A 263 17.30 -21.71 -6.33
N THR A 264 18.47 -21.10 -6.22
CA THR A 264 19.46 -21.07 -7.30
C THR A 264 20.72 -21.81 -6.86
N GLN A 265 21.10 -22.84 -7.59
CA GLN A 265 22.36 -23.54 -7.40
C GLN A 265 23.47 -22.89 -8.21
N SER A 266 24.55 -22.46 -7.55
CA SER A 266 25.78 -22.00 -8.18
C SER A 266 26.96 -22.81 -7.65
N GLY A 267 27.57 -23.64 -8.52
CA GLY A 267 28.55 -24.64 -8.09
C GLY A 267 27.93 -25.66 -7.13
N SER A 268 28.56 -25.85 -5.96
CA SER A 268 28.09 -26.74 -4.89
C SER A 268 27.19 -26.05 -3.85
N THR A 269 26.79 -24.80 -4.09
CA THR A 269 26.08 -23.96 -3.12
C THR A 269 24.69 -23.63 -3.64
N TYR A 270 23.70 -23.71 -2.76
CA TYR A 270 22.30 -23.37 -3.01
C TYR A 270 21.97 -22.04 -2.34
N TYR A 271 21.45 -21.08 -3.09
CA TYR A 271 21.08 -19.76 -2.57
C TYR A 271 19.56 -19.61 -2.50
N LEU A 272 19.06 -18.95 -1.45
CA LEU A 272 17.65 -18.52 -1.36
C LEU A 272 17.40 -17.36 -2.34
N GLN A 273 17.45 -17.72 -3.62
CA GLN A 273 17.20 -16.91 -4.78
C GLN A 273 16.27 -17.68 -5.70
N ASP A 274 15.05 -17.21 -5.85
CA ASP A 274 14.05 -17.75 -6.77
C ASP A 274 14.01 -16.89 -8.03
N ASN A 275 14.44 -17.43 -9.18
CA ASN A 275 14.39 -16.72 -10.47
C ASN A 275 13.10 -16.99 -11.27
N THR A 276 12.13 -17.71 -10.71
CA THR A 276 10.88 -18.08 -11.40
C THR A 276 9.80 -16.99 -11.33
N ARG A 277 9.98 -15.99 -10.46
CA ARG A 277 9.04 -14.89 -10.20
C ARG A 277 9.69 -13.54 -10.45
N GLY A 278 9.16 -12.78 -11.43
CA GLY A 278 9.64 -11.43 -11.76
C GLY A 278 11.16 -11.37 -11.99
N ASN A 279 11.80 -10.33 -11.46
CA ASN A 279 13.26 -10.18 -11.45
C ASN A 279 13.93 -10.89 -10.25
N GLY A 280 13.20 -11.80 -9.59
CA GLY A 280 13.68 -12.69 -8.55
C GLY A 280 13.18 -12.37 -7.14
N ILE A 281 13.14 -13.39 -6.29
CA ILE A 281 12.94 -13.27 -4.84
C ILE A 281 14.25 -13.67 -4.14
N PHE A 282 14.74 -12.83 -3.23
CA PHE A 282 16.04 -12.95 -2.59
C PHE A 282 15.88 -12.86 -1.07
N THR A 283 16.36 -13.87 -0.34
CA THR A 283 16.32 -13.88 1.13
C THR A 283 17.73 -13.83 1.70
N TYR A 284 17.96 -12.87 2.58
CA TYR A 284 19.24 -12.55 3.16
C TYR A 284 19.25 -12.82 4.67
N ASN A 285 20.42 -13.14 5.19
CA ASN A 285 20.71 -13.26 6.62
C ASN A 285 21.33 -11.94 7.13
N GLY A 286 20.66 -11.29 8.06
CA GLY A 286 21.11 -10.09 8.79
C GLY A 286 22.14 -10.38 9.89
N ALA A 287 22.34 -11.66 10.23
CA ALA A 287 23.35 -12.15 11.18
C ALA A 287 23.29 -11.47 12.56
N ASN A 288 22.09 -11.15 13.03
CA ASN A 288 21.82 -10.40 14.26
C ASN A 288 22.45 -9.00 14.29
N ARG A 289 22.64 -8.40 13.12
CA ARG A 289 23.14 -7.03 12.91
C ARG A 289 22.05 -6.19 12.26
N THR A 290 22.30 -4.90 12.15
CA THR A 290 21.39 -3.93 11.52
C THR A 290 21.80 -3.53 10.11
N THR A 291 22.93 -4.03 9.59
CA THR A 291 23.38 -3.77 8.22
C THR A 291 22.56 -4.58 7.22
N LEU A 292 21.92 -3.92 6.26
CA LEU A 292 21.13 -4.57 5.21
C LEU A 292 21.81 -4.51 3.82
N PRO A 293 21.41 -5.38 2.87
CA PRO A 293 20.51 -6.53 3.07
C PRO A 293 21.15 -7.64 3.92
N GLY A 294 22.43 -7.54 4.26
CA GLY A 294 23.20 -8.60 4.90
C GLY A 294 23.81 -9.53 3.84
N THR A 295 23.83 -10.83 4.11
CA THR A 295 24.40 -11.83 3.20
C THR A 295 23.30 -12.66 2.54
N LEU A 296 23.33 -12.82 1.21
CA LEU A 296 22.37 -13.69 0.52
C LEU A 296 22.50 -15.10 1.11
N LEU A 297 21.40 -15.62 1.66
CA LEU A 297 21.46 -16.86 2.41
C LEU A 297 21.79 -18.01 1.47
N SER A 298 22.74 -18.83 1.89
CA SER A 298 23.20 -19.98 1.13
C SER A 298 23.32 -21.22 2.01
N SER A 299 23.05 -22.38 1.45
CA SER A 299 23.26 -23.69 2.05
C SER A 299 24.11 -24.59 1.15
N THR A 300 24.73 -25.61 1.75
CA THR A 300 25.41 -26.69 1.01
C THR A 300 24.48 -27.89 0.77
N ASP A 301 23.26 -27.83 1.27
CA ASP A 301 22.22 -28.85 1.13
C ASP A 301 20.94 -28.21 0.56
N THR A 302 20.08 -29.06 0.02
CA THR A 302 18.69 -28.76 -0.40
C THR A 302 17.67 -28.99 0.71
N LEU A 303 18.12 -29.38 1.91
CA LEU A 303 17.28 -29.58 3.08
C LEU A 303 17.57 -28.52 4.18
N LEU A 304 16.70 -27.52 4.30
CA LEU A 304 16.84 -26.39 5.23
C LEU A 304 15.94 -26.61 6.46
N ASN A 305 16.32 -27.54 7.34
CA ASN A 305 15.50 -27.97 8.48
C ASN A 305 15.98 -27.45 9.84
N SER A 306 17.06 -26.65 9.88
CA SER A 306 17.54 -26.13 11.15
C SER A 306 16.66 -24.98 11.65
N THR A 307 16.54 -24.81 12.96
CA THR A 307 15.82 -23.68 13.57
C THR A 307 16.37 -22.33 13.12
N ALA A 308 17.68 -22.24 12.84
CA ALA A 308 18.32 -21.04 12.34
C ALA A 308 17.95 -20.72 10.88
N GLU A 309 17.37 -21.65 10.13
CA GLU A 309 16.92 -21.42 8.75
C GLU A 309 15.41 -21.13 8.68
N ALA A 310 14.65 -21.44 9.73
CA ALA A 310 13.19 -21.42 9.74
C ALA A 310 12.60 -20.07 9.32
N ALA A 311 13.12 -18.97 9.87
CA ALA A 311 12.71 -17.62 9.47
C ALA A 311 12.99 -17.35 7.98
N ALA A 312 14.14 -17.80 7.47
CA ALA A 312 14.49 -17.59 6.07
C ALA A 312 13.63 -18.43 5.12
N VAL A 313 13.31 -19.66 5.51
CA VAL A 313 12.39 -20.55 4.79
C VAL A 313 11.04 -19.84 4.61
N ASP A 314 10.50 -19.28 5.70
CA ASP A 314 9.18 -18.62 5.68
C ASP A 314 9.20 -17.30 4.93
N ALA A 315 10.17 -16.43 5.20
CA ALA A 315 10.31 -15.17 4.48
C ALA A 315 10.44 -15.39 2.96
N HIS A 316 11.17 -16.43 2.54
CA HIS A 316 11.32 -16.77 1.12
C HIS A 316 10.04 -17.35 0.51
N TYR A 317 9.43 -18.32 1.19
CA TYR A 317 8.25 -19.00 0.71
C TYR A 317 7.04 -18.08 0.65
N TYR A 318 6.77 -17.33 1.72
CA TYR A 318 5.63 -16.44 1.81
C TYR A 318 5.77 -15.21 0.91
N ALA A 319 6.98 -14.67 0.67
CA ALA A 319 7.17 -13.67 -0.38
C ALA A 319 6.75 -14.21 -1.77
N GLY A 320 7.02 -15.50 -2.04
CA GLY A 320 6.54 -16.19 -3.23
C GLY A 320 5.01 -16.32 -3.28
N LYS A 321 4.37 -16.68 -2.17
CA LYS A 321 2.90 -16.76 -2.06
C LYS A 321 2.22 -15.41 -2.28
N THR A 322 2.75 -14.36 -1.69
CA THR A 322 2.23 -13.00 -1.84
C THR A 322 2.42 -12.50 -3.27
N TYR A 323 3.58 -12.76 -3.90
CA TYR A 323 3.79 -12.49 -5.33
C TYR A 323 2.74 -13.21 -6.20
N ASP A 324 2.54 -14.51 -5.96
CA ASP A 324 1.61 -15.34 -6.75
C ASP A 324 0.18 -14.84 -6.63
N TYR A 325 -0.26 -14.40 -5.44
CA TYR A 325 -1.58 -13.81 -5.24
C TYR A 325 -1.75 -12.53 -6.06
N TYR A 326 -0.84 -11.56 -5.92
CA TYR A 326 -0.91 -10.30 -6.67
C TYR A 326 -0.89 -10.53 -8.19
N LYS A 327 -0.07 -11.49 -8.64
CA LYS A 327 0.03 -11.85 -10.06
C LYS A 327 -1.23 -12.53 -10.57
N THR A 328 -1.75 -13.50 -9.84
CA THR A 328 -2.88 -14.35 -10.27
C THR A 328 -4.21 -13.61 -10.16
N VAL A 329 -4.45 -12.92 -9.05
CA VAL A 329 -5.74 -12.27 -8.76
C VAL A 329 -5.87 -10.92 -9.47
N PHE A 330 -4.77 -10.17 -9.61
CA PHE A 330 -4.80 -8.80 -10.14
C PHE A 330 -3.96 -8.58 -11.41
N GLY A 331 -3.25 -9.60 -11.90
CA GLY A 331 -2.30 -9.43 -13.00
C GLY A 331 -1.10 -8.56 -12.65
N ARG A 332 -0.88 -8.23 -11.36
CA ARG A 332 0.19 -7.32 -10.93
C ARG A 332 1.51 -8.09 -10.86
N ASN A 333 2.49 -7.69 -11.67
CA ASN A 333 3.82 -8.28 -11.64
C ASN A 333 4.67 -7.63 -10.53
N SER A 334 4.79 -8.24 -9.35
CA SER A 334 5.48 -7.69 -8.17
C SER A 334 4.88 -6.38 -7.63
N PHE A 335 5.51 -5.79 -6.60
CA PHE A 335 5.00 -4.61 -5.91
C PHE A 335 4.99 -3.35 -6.78
N ASP A 336 5.77 -3.26 -7.86
CA ASP A 336 5.80 -2.11 -8.77
C ASP A 336 4.99 -2.31 -10.06
N GLY A 337 4.43 -3.51 -10.26
CA GLY A 337 3.72 -3.89 -11.48
C GLY A 337 4.62 -4.23 -12.67
N ASN A 338 5.95 -4.13 -12.54
CA ASN A 338 6.94 -4.38 -13.59
C ASN A 338 7.94 -5.49 -13.23
N GLY A 339 7.67 -6.26 -12.18
CA GLY A 339 8.46 -7.42 -11.78
C GLY A 339 9.67 -7.07 -10.93
N ALA A 340 9.67 -5.96 -10.18
CA ALA A 340 10.74 -5.64 -9.24
C ALA A 340 11.14 -6.84 -8.37
N ALA A 341 12.45 -6.96 -8.12
CA ALA A 341 13.00 -8.00 -7.26
C ALA A 341 12.46 -7.84 -5.83
N LEU A 342 12.02 -8.94 -5.23
CA LEU A 342 11.60 -8.97 -3.83
C LEU A 342 12.80 -9.33 -2.96
N LYS A 343 13.09 -8.49 -1.97
CA LYS A 343 14.19 -8.71 -1.04
C LYS A 343 13.64 -8.82 0.36
N SER A 344 14.09 -9.83 1.09
CA SER A 344 13.75 -10.08 2.48
C SER A 344 15.03 -10.25 3.29
N THR A 345 15.16 -9.59 4.43
CA THR A 345 16.23 -9.90 5.40
C THR A 345 15.63 -10.42 6.70
N VAL A 346 16.08 -11.59 7.14
CA VAL A 346 15.75 -12.19 8.45
C VAL A 346 16.93 -12.07 9.41
N HIS A 347 16.75 -12.41 10.69
CA HIS A 347 17.77 -12.24 11.73
C HIS A 347 18.27 -10.80 11.83
N TYR A 348 17.33 -9.87 11.70
CA TYR A 348 17.59 -8.45 11.84
C TYR A 348 17.72 -8.07 13.33
N SER A 349 18.84 -7.43 13.68
CA SER A 349 19.15 -7.02 15.07
C SER A 349 19.07 -8.20 16.05
N ARG A 350 18.95 -7.94 17.36
CA ARG A 350 18.80 -8.96 18.41
C ARG A 350 17.49 -8.74 19.14
N SER A 351 16.71 -9.81 19.31
CA SER A 351 15.44 -9.77 20.04
C SER A 351 14.52 -8.63 19.58
N TYR A 352 14.48 -8.43 18.25
CA TYR A 352 13.79 -7.29 17.65
C TYR A 352 12.33 -7.65 17.39
N ASN A 353 11.43 -7.03 18.15
CA ASN A 353 9.99 -7.22 18.10
C ASN A 353 9.35 -6.33 17.02
N ASN A 354 9.84 -6.38 15.79
CA ASN A 354 9.14 -5.77 14.66
C ASN A 354 9.56 -6.33 13.29
N ALA A 355 8.69 -6.12 12.31
CA ALA A 355 8.95 -6.29 10.90
C ALA A 355 8.64 -4.95 10.19
N PHE A 356 9.25 -4.70 9.04
CA PHE A 356 8.97 -3.48 8.28
C PHE A 356 9.37 -3.57 6.81
N TRP A 357 8.64 -2.84 5.97
CA TRP A 357 9.09 -2.37 4.66
C TRP A 357 9.88 -1.06 4.78
N ASN A 358 11.15 -1.05 4.36
CA ASN A 358 11.99 0.14 4.48
C ASN A 358 11.97 1.08 3.26
N GLY A 359 11.09 0.86 2.29
CA GLY A 359 11.12 1.55 0.98
C GLY A 359 11.92 0.81 -0.10
N SER A 360 12.55 -0.32 0.22
CA SER A 360 13.36 -1.11 -0.72
C SER A 360 13.25 -2.63 -0.54
N GLN A 361 13.07 -3.08 0.71
CA GLN A 361 13.00 -4.49 1.07
C GLN A 361 12.18 -4.70 2.35
N MET A 362 11.74 -5.94 2.55
CA MET A 362 11.11 -6.40 3.78
C MET A 362 12.18 -6.86 4.78
N VAL A 363 11.95 -6.61 6.06
CA VAL A 363 12.92 -6.87 7.13
C VAL A 363 12.18 -7.48 8.31
N TYR A 364 12.72 -8.57 8.85
CA TYR A 364 12.09 -9.34 9.93
C TYR A 364 13.06 -9.51 11.09
N GLY A 365 12.63 -9.05 12.27
CA GLY A 365 13.26 -9.43 13.52
C GLY A 365 12.96 -10.87 13.90
N ASP A 366 13.74 -11.39 14.84
CA ASP A 366 13.55 -12.74 15.38
C ASP A 366 12.58 -12.79 16.57
N GLY A 367 12.10 -11.63 17.03
CA GLY A 367 11.35 -11.52 18.28
C GLY A 367 12.21 -11.79 19.52
N ASP A 368 11.69 -11.44 20.69
CA ASP A 368 12.32 -11.70 21.99
C ASP A 368 12.07 -13.11 22.54
N GLY A 369 11.28 -13.93 21.83
CA GLY A 369 10.87 -15.28 22.24
C GLY A 369 9.75 -15.31 23.28
N THR A 370 9.21 -14.16 23.68
CA THR A 370 8.11 -14.02 24.67
C THR A 370 6.93 -13.27 24.10
N THR A 371 7.15 -12.07 23.59
CA THR A 371 6.16 -11.22 22.91
C THR A 371 6.02 -11.66 21.46
N PHE A 372 7.13 -11.99 20.81
CA PHE A 372 7.15 -12.47 19.43
C PHE A 372 8.16 -13.61 19.28
N THR A 373 7.84 -14.56 18.40
CA THR A 373 8.84 -15.43 17.76
C THR A 373 9.30 -14.78 16.44
N TYR A 374 9.97 -15.53 15.57
CA TYR A 374 10.41 -15.07 14.26
C TYR A 374 9.26 -14.50 13.43
N LEU A 375 9.26 -13.18 13.17
CA LEU A 375 8.10 -12.48 12.61
C LEU A 375 7.76 -12.86 11.16
N SER A 376 8.71 -13.44 10.43
CA SER A 376 8.46 -13.98 9.09
C SER A 376 7.61 -15.26 9.09
N GLY A 377 7.34 -15.85 10.28
CA GLY A 377 6.52 -17.05 10.43
C GLY A 377 5.03 -16.85 10.14
N GLY A 378 4.53 -15.61 10.20
CA GLY A 378 3.15 -15.25 9.83
C GLY A 378 3.07 -14.91 8.34
N LEU A 379 2.19 -15.59 7.61
CA LEU A 379 1.96 -15.29 6.18
C LEU A 379 1.33 -13.90 6.02
N ASP A 380 0.35 -13.58 6.86
CA ASP A 380 -0.29 -12.28 6.94
C ASP A 380 0.74 -11.15 7.18
N VAL A 381 1.73 -11.33 8.06
CA VAL A 381 2.82 -10.38 8.33
C VAL A 381 3.69 -10.19 7.09
N VAL A 382 4.14 -11.27 6.45
CA VAL A 382 4.95 -11.15 5.22
C VAL A 382 4.16 -10.45 4.10
N ALA A 383 2.88 -10.74 3.97
CA ALA A 383 1.98 -10.11 3.01
C ALA A 383 1.66 -8.65 3.35
N HIS A 384 1.54 -8.31 4.64
CA HIS A 384 1.38 -6.95 5.17
C HIS A 384 2.59 -6.10 4.75
N GLU A 385 3.81 -6.56 5.04
CA GLU A 385 5.03 -5.83 4.67
C GLU A 385 5.16 -5.58 3.16
N LEU A 386 4.86 -6.60 2.34
CA LEU A 386 4.91 -6.43 0.88
C LEU A 386 3.79 -5.50 0.38
N THR A 387 2.65 -5.44 1.07
CA THR A 387 1.54 -4.58 0.69
C THR A 387 1.84 -3.10 0.93
N HIS A 388 2.66 -2.75 1.92
CA HIS A 388 3.19 -1.38 2.01
C HIS A 388 3.91 -0.95 0.73
N ALA A 389 4.72 -1.84 0.14
CA ALA A 389 5.39 -1.56 -1.13
C ALA A 389 4.40 -1.38 -2.29
N VAL A 390 3.30 -2.15 -2.30
CA VAL A 390 2.22 -1.99 -3.30
C VAL A 390 1.54 -0.63 -3.14
N THR A 391 1.25 -0.22 -1.91
CA THR A 391 0.66 1.09 -1.59
C THR A 391 1.59 2.24 -1.98
N GLU A 392 2.89 2.15 -1.69
CA GLU A 392 3.91 3.12 -2.10
C GLU A 392 3.91 3.32 -3.64
N ARG A 393 3.77 2.24 -4.41
CA ARG A 393 3.74 2.26 -5.88
C ARG A 393 2.36 2.49 -6.48
N SER A 394 1.37 2.87 -5.66
CA SER A 394 -0.02 3.06 -6.06
C SER A 394 -0.54 4.41 -5.57
N SER A 395 -1.33 4.43 -4.50
CA SER A 395 -1.88 5.65 -3.89
C SER A 395 -0.84 6.51 -3.17
N ASN A 396 0.30 5.91 -2.80
CA ASN A 396 1.38 6.54 -2.06
C ASN A 396 0.87 7.28 -0.80
N LEU A 397 0.01 6.59 -0.03
CA LEU A 397 -0.57 7.10 1.20
C LEU A 397 0.53 7.53 2.18
N ILE A 398 0.47 8.80 2.58
CA ILE A 398 1.38 9.37 3.57
C ILE A 398 1.18 8.65 4.89
N TYR A 399 2.27 8.19 5.48
CA TYR A 399 2.30 7.41 6.72
C TYR A 399 2.11 8.27 7.98
N GLN A 400 1.03 9.06 8.00
CA GLN A 400 0.58 9.86 9.15
C GLN A 400 -0.95 9.99 9.16
N ASN A 401 -1.54 10.09 10.35
CA ASN A 401 -2.97 10.34 10.56
C ASN A 401 -3.85 9.34 9.79
N GLU A 402 -5.00 9.77 9.25
CA GLU A 402 -5.94 8.89 8.53
C GLU A 402 -5.33 8.26 7.27
N SER A 403 -4.44 8.94 6.53
CA SER A 403 -3.80 8.33 5.36
C SER A 403 -2.84 7.21 5.77
N GLY A 404 -2.15 7.36 6.91
CA GLY A 404 -1.30 6.32 7.46
C GLY A 404 -2.11 5.15 8.00
N ALA A 405 -3.23 5.43 8.69
CA ALA A 405 -4.15 4.40 9.13
C ALA A 405 -4.81 3.62 7.98
N LEU A 406 -5.04 4.27 6.83
CA LEU A 406 -5.45 3.58 5.60
C LEU A 406 -4.32 2.72 5.04
N ASN A 407 -3.06 3.17 5.13
CA ASN A 407 -1.91 2.41 4.68
C ASN A 407 -1.80 1.09 5.47
N GLU A 408 -1.85 1.18 6.80
CA GLU A 408 -1.90 0.04 7.73
C GLU A 408 -3.08 -0.90 7.45
N ALA A 409 -4.29 -0.36 7.38
CA ALA A 409 -5.48 -1.19 7.16
C ALA A 409 -5.44 -1.92 5.81
N ILE A 410 -4.92 -1.28 4.76
CA ILE A 410 -4.75 -1.95 3.46
C ILE A 410 -3.74 -3.10 3.59
N SER A 411 -2.64 -2.92 4.31
CA SER A 411 -1.66 -3.99 4.56
C SER A 411 -2.26 -5.15 5.35
N ASP A 412 -3.03 -4.88 6.41
CA ASP A 412 -3.78 -5.91 7.16
C ASP A 412 -4.78 -6.65 6.27
N ILE A 413 -5.62 -5.92 5.53
CA ILE A 413 -6.62 -6.51 4.63
C ILE A 413 -5.97 -7.45 3.61
N PHE A 414 -4.87 -7.03 3.00
CA PHE A 414 -4.18 -7.87 2.02
C PHE A 414 -3.40 -9.02 2.67
N GLY A 415 -2.87 -8.84 3.88
CA GLY A 415 -2.33 -9.92 4.70
C GLY A 415 -3.36 -11.03 4.89
N THR A 416 -4.50 -10.68 5.46
CA THR A 416 -5.61 -11.59 5.72
C THR A 416 -6.15 -12.28 4.46
N VAL A 417 -6.49 -11.56 3.40
CA VAL A 417 -7.07 -12.21 2.20
C VAL A 417 -6.05 -13.13 1.49
N ILE A 418 -4.75 -12.87 1.63
CA ILE A 418 -3.69 -13.73 1.09
C ILE A 418 -3.54 -15.00 1.92
N GLU A 419 -3.71 -14.89 3.23
CA GLU A 419 -3.78 -16.06 4.11
C GLU A 419 -5.00 -16.94 3.79
N PHE A 420 -6.19 -16.34 3.63
CA PHE A 420 -7.39 -17.02 3.15
C PHE A 420 -7.17 -17.67 1.78
N TYR A 421 -6.52 -16.99 0.84
CA TYR A 421 -6.24 -17.54 -0.49
C TYR A 421 -5.33 -18.77 -0.44
N ASN A 422 -4.38 -18.80 0.50
CA ASN A 422 -3.48 -19.94 0.68
C ASN A 422 -4.05 -21.02 1.62
N ASN A 423 -5.20 -20.77 2.24
CA ASN A 423 -5.84 -21.64 3.24
C ASN A 423 -4.85 -22.06 4.35
N ASN A 424 -4.04 -21.10 4.81
CA ASN A 424 -3.07 -21.28 5.88
C ASN A 424 -3.69 -20.86 7.21
N ASN A 425 -4.46 -21.76 7.84
CA ASN A 425 -5.22 -21.48 9.08
C ASN A 425 -5.93 -20.11 9.10
N PRO A 426 -6.61 -19.71 8.02
CA PRO A 426 -6.92 -18.31 7.82
C PRO A 426 -7.98 -17.79 8.78
N ASP A 427 -7.75 -16.60 9.31
CA ASP A 427 -8.71 -15.88 10.15
C ASP A 427 -8.67 -14.36 9.93
N TYR A 428 -9.31 -13.59 10.82
CA TYR A 428 -9.39 -12.13 10.74
C TYR A 428 -8.60 -11.47 11.88
N GLU A 429 -7.67 -12.20 12.47
CA GLU A 429 -6.66 -11.71 13.36
C GLU A 429 -5.39 -11.37 12.56
N ILE A 430 -4.44 -10.67 13.19
CA ILE A 430 -3.17 -10.29 12.57
C ILE A 430 -2.03 -10.71 13.49
N GLY A 431 -1.10 -11.50 12.97
CA GLY A 431 0.14 -11.93 13.62
C GLY A 431 -0.06 -13.02 14.68
N GLU A 432 -1.20 -13.67 14.77
CA GLU A 432 -1.52 -14.77 15.70
C GLU A 432 -0.54 -15.95 15.59
N ASP A 433 -0.04 -16.24 14.39
CA ASP A 433 0.99 -17.28 14.17
C ASP A 433 2.34 -16.97 14.87
N ILE A 434 2.61 -15.70 15.18
CA ILE A 434 3.94 -15.25 15.66
C ILE A 434 3.92 -14.44 16.96
N TYR A 435 2.75 -14.05 17.43
CA TYR A 435 2.57 -13.28 18.66
C TYR A 435 2.46 -14.20 19.88
N THR A 436 3.06 -13.78 20.99
CA THR A 436 2.88 -14.36 22.33
C THR A 436 2.86 -15.89 22.35
N PRO A 437 3.91 -16.61 21.91
CA PRO A 437 3.88 -18.07 21.70
C PRO A 437 3.51 -18.92 22.94
N GLY A 438 3.46 -18.32 24.14
CA GLY A 438 2.97 -18.96 25.37
C GLY A 438 1.47 -18.77 25.65
N ILE A 439 0.74 -18.02 24.82
CA ILE A 439 -0.69 -17.71 24.92
C ILE A 439 -1.34 -18.17 23.61
N ALA A 440 -2.44 -18.91 23.71
CA ALA A 440 -3.13 -19.43 22.55
C ALA A 440 -4.40 -18.62 22.27
N GLY A 441 -4.61 -18.24 21.01
CA GLY A 441 -5.83 -17.57 20.54
C GLY A 441 -5.86 -16.05 20.73
N ASP A 442 -4.74 -15.45 21.11
CA ASP A 442 -4.48 -14.01 20.98
C ASP A 442 -3.64 -13.70 19.73
N SER A 443 -3.50 -12.42 19.44
CA SER A 443 -2.94 -11.86 18.21
C SER A 443 -2.57 -10.40 18.45
N LEU A 444 -1.86 -9.79 17.51
CA LEU A 444 -1.48 -8.37 17.60
C LEU A 444 -2.67 -7.44 17.40
N ARG A 445 -3.54 -7.76 16.44
CA ARG A 445 -4.77 -7.01 16.13
C ARG A 445 -5.89 -7.97 15.75
N SER A 446 -7.13 -7.49 15.86
CA SER A 446 -8.31 -8.16 15.33
C SER A 446 -9.03 -7.23 14.36
N MET A 447 -9.24 -7.69 13.13
CA MET A 447 -10.12 -6.99 12.19
C MET A 447 -11.60 -7.22 12.55
N SER A 448 -11.90 -8.40 13.13
CA SER A 448 -13.26 -8.80 13.45
C SER A 448 -13.79 -8.11 14.72
N ASP A 449 -12.97 -7.97 15.76
CA ASP A 449 -13.27 -7.21 16.98
C ASP A 449 -12.03 -6.45 17.48
N PRO A 450 -11.75 -5.26 16.90
CA PRO A 450 -10.62 -4.43 17.33
C PRO A 450 -10.56 -4.14 18.84
N THR A 451 -11.72 -4.10 19.49
CA THR A 451 -11.78 -3.72 20.91
C THR A 451 -11.17 -4.78 21.82
N LYS A 452 -11.00 -6.02 21.34
CA LYS A 452 -10.27 -7.11 22.01
C LYS A 452 -8.85 -6.68 22.42
N TYR A 453 -8.20 -5.81 21.63
CA TYR A 453 -6.85 -5.31 21.87
C TYR A 453 -6.80 -3.80 22.15
N GLY A 454 -7.95 -3.19 22.46
CA GLY A 454 -8.05 -1.78 22.83
C GLY A 454 -8.15 -0.79 21.67
N ASP A 455 -8.22 -1.28 20.43
CA ASP A 455 -8.29 -0.44 19.25
C ASP A 455 -9.73 0.00 18.90
N PRO A 456 -9.92 1.18 18.28
CA PRO A 456 -11.23 1.72 17.92
C PRO A 456 -11.94 0.97 16.79
N ASP A 457 -13.14 0.49 17.05
CA ASP A 457 -14.03 -0.14 16.07
C ASP A 457 -15.02 0.83 15.39
N HIS A 458 -14.92 2.13 15.69
CA HIS A 458 -15.83 3.17 15.23
C HIS A 458 -15.17 4.56 15.23
N TYR A 459 -15.46 5.39 14.22
CA TYR A 459 -14.82 6.69 13.97
C TYR A 459 -14.98 7.71 15.11
N SER A 460 -16.05 7.60 15.90
CA SER A 460 -16.26 8.45 17.09
C SER A 460 -15.25 8.18 18.21
N LYS A 461 -14.56 7.04 18.17
CA LYS A 461 -13.55 6.62 19.16
C LYS A 461 -12.11 6.79 18.65
N ARG A 462 -11.92 7.37 17.46
CA ARG A 462 -10.60 7.50 16.83
C ARG A 462 -9.61 8.20 17.77
N TYR A 463 -8.36 7.75 17.73
CA TYR A 463 -7.26 8.44 18.37
C TYR A 463 -6.92 9.73 17.63
N THR A 464 -6.69 10.82 18.35
CA THR A 464 -6.39 12.15 17.79
C THR A 464 -5.11 12.77 18.37
N GLY A 465 -4.29 11.98 19.06
CA GLY A 465 -2.98 12.42 19.55
C GLY A 465 -1.90 12.35 18.46
N THR A 466 -0.64 12.50 18.85
CA THR A 466 0.49 12.57 17.91
C THR A 466 1.39 11.34 17.89
N SER A 467 1.33 10.48 18.93
CA SER A 467 2.06 9.21 18.97
C SER A 467 1.68 8.30 17.80
N ASP A 468 2.55 7.35 17.44
CA ASP A 468 2.29 6.40 16.34
C ASP A 468 1.89 7.13 15.04
N ASN A 469 2.63 8.20 14.72
CA ASN A 469 2.35 9.10 13.59
C ASN A 469 0.91 9.62 13.49
N GLY A 470 0.22 9.80 14.62
CA GLY A 470 -1.21 10.11 14.65
C GLY A 470 -2.12 8.88 14.79
N GLY A 471 -1.62 7.82 15.42
CA GLY A 471 -2.30 6.55 15.65
C GLY A 471 -2.59 5.79 14.36
N VAL A 472 -1.59 5.57 13.51
CA VAL A 472 -1.78 4.85 12.23
C VAL A 472 -2.18 3.40 12.50
N HIS A 473 -1.53 2.70 13.43
CA HIS A 473 -1.90 1.33 13.81
C HIS A 473 -3.21 1.32 14.58
N THR A 474 -3.37 2.24 15.54
CA THR A 474 -4.61 2.33 16.33
C THR A 474 -5.82 2.59 15.45
N ASN A 475 -5.79 3.62 14.59
CA ASN A 475 -6.96 3.99 13.78
C ASN A 475 -7.19 3.09 12.56
N SER A 476 -6.20 2.28 12.15
CA SER A 476 -6.36 1.30 11.05
C SER A 476 -7.53 0.35 11.31
N SER A 477 -7.73 0.00 12.58
CA SER A 477 -8.78 -0.89 13.06
C SER A 477 -10.20 -0.48 12.69
N ILE A 478 -10.48 0.82 12.52
CA ILE A 478 -11.78 1.33 12.07
C ILE A 478 -12.05 0.84 10.63
N ILE A 479 -11.03 0.87 9.78
CA ILE A 479 -11.11 0.40 8.39
C ILE A 479 -11.05 -1.13 8.33
N ASN A 480 -10.26 -1.78 9.18
CA ASN A 480 -10.26 -3.24 9.32
C ASN A 480 -11.65 -3.77 9.68
N LYS A 481 -12.34 -3.13 10.64
CA LYS A 481 -13.71 -3.50 11.02
C LYS A 481 -14.70 -3.30 9.87
N ALA A 482 -14.58 -2.22 9.10
CA ALA A 482 -15.39 -2.02 7.90
C ALA A 482 -15.10 -3.11 6.84
N ALA A 483 -13.84 -3.48 6.64
CA ALA A 483 -13.45 -4.54 5.71
C ALA A 483 -13.98 -5.92 6.14
N TYR A 484 -13.91 -6.26 7.43
CA TYR A 484 -14.53 -7.45 7.99
C TYR A 484 -16.05 -7.48 7.72
N LEU A 485 -16.75 -6.37 7.98
CA LEU A 485 -18.19 -6.26 7.72
C LEU A 485 -18.51 -6.39 6.22
N ILE A 486 -17.66 -5.87 5.33
CA ILE A 486 -17.82 -6.05 3.89
C ILE A 486 -17.66 -7.53 3.51
N ALA A 487 -16.65 -8.22 4.02
CA ALA A 487 -16.42 -9.63 3.68
C ALA A 487 -17.49 -10.55 4.28
N VAL A 488 -17.72 -10.46 5.58
CA VAL A 488 -18.49 -11.44 6.37
C VAL A 488 -19.93 -11.00 6.59
N GLY A 489 -20.17 -9.69 6.69
CA GLY A 489 -21.43 -9.13 7.14
C GLY A 489 -21.56 -9.10 8.67
N GLY A 490 -22.75 -8.77 9.14
CA GLY A 490 -23.06 -8.67 10.57
C GLY A 490 -23.81 -7.39 10.90
N THR A 491 -24.06 -7.15 12.19
CA THR A 491 -24.68 -5.92 12.68
C THR A 491 -23.72 -5.23 13.64
N HIS A 492 -23.42 -3.96 13.37
CA HIS A 492 -22.48 -3.17 14.15
C HIS A 492 -23.05 -1.77 14.37
N TYR A 493 -23.08 -1.30 15.62
CA TYR A 493 -23.76 -0.05 16.05
C TYR A 493 -25.17 0.14 15.44
N GLY A 494 -25.95 -0.93 15.35
CA GLY A 494 -27.33 -0.91 14.83
C GLY A 494 -27.46 -0.88 13.30
N VAL A 495 -26.36 -0.93 12.56
CA VAL A 495 -26.35 -1.01 11.10
C VAL A 495 -26.06 -2.44 10.67
N SER A 496 -26.96 -3.04 9.89
CA SER A 496 -26.80 -4.38 9.34
C SER A 496 -26.12 -4.35 7.97
N VAL A 497 -25.13 -5.23 7.80
CA VAL A 497 -24.32 -5.38 6.60
C VAL A 497 -24.45 -6.82 6.11
N THR A 498 -24.76 -7.00 4.83
CA THR A 498 -24.71 -8.31 4.17
C THR A 498 -23.33 -8.51 3.56
N GLY A 499 -22.61 -9.54 3.98
CA GLY A 499 -21.26 -9.83 3.49
C GLY A 499 -21.24 -10.20 2.01
N ILE A 500 -20.16 -9.83 1.33
CA ILE A 500 -19.94 -10.10 -0.10
C ILE A 500 -18.71 -10.98 -0.37
N GLY A 501 -18.02 -11.44 0.68
CA GLY A 501 -16.87 -12.34 0.63
C GLY A 501 -15.52 -11.67 0.35
N ASN A 502 -14.44 -12.37 0.72
CA ASN A 502 -13.06 -11.90 0.62
C ASN A 502 -12.62 -11.57 -0.82
N ASP A 503 -13.05 -12.34 -1.82
CA ASP A 503 -12.68 -12.09 -3.22
C ASP A 503 -13.18 -10.73 -3.72
N LYS A 504 -14.42 -10.35 -3.35
CA LYS A 504 -14.99 -9.07 -3.75
C LYS A 504 -14.39 -7.93 -2.93
N LEU A 505 -14.18 -8.13 -1.63
CA LEU A 505 -13.45 -7.20 -0.76
C LEU A 505 -12.09 -6.85 -1.39
N ALA A 506 -11.29 -7.86 -1.70
CA ALA A 506 -9.94 -7.69 -2.25
C ALA A 506 -9.95 -6.92 -3.57
N LYS A 507 -10.88 -7.22 -4.50
CA LYS A 507 -11.01 -6.47 -5.77
C LYS A 507 -11.40 -5.01 -5.57
N ILE A 508 -12.32 -4.72 -4.64
CA ILE A 508 -12.78 -3.36 -4.35
C ILE A 508 -11.64 -2.53 -3.74
N PHE A 509 -10.94 -3.07 -2.73
CA PHE A 509 -9.80 -2.39 -2.09
C PHE A 509 -8.61 -2.25 -3.04
N TYR A 510 -8.30 -3.26 -3.85
CA TYR A 510 -7.22 -3.17 -4.83
C TYR A 510 -7.48 -2.04 -5.84
N ARG A 511 -8.70 -1.96 -6.39
CA ARG A 511 -9.07 -0.88 -7.31
C ARG A 511 -9.02 0.48 -6.63
N ALA A 512 -9.52 0.60 -5.39
CA ALA A 512 -9.46 1.86 -4.65
C ALA A 512 -8.02 2.32 -4.44
N ASN A 513 -7.14 1.42 -3.98
CA ASN A 513 -5.72 1.71 -3.73
C ASN A 513 -4.93 2.07 -5.00
N THR A 514 -5.28 1.49 -6.15
CA THR A 514 -4.51 1.66 -7.40
C THR A 514 -5.05 2.73 -8.33
N VAL A 515 -6.31 3.14 -8.18
CA VAL A 515 -7.00 4.05 -9.11
C VAL A 515 -7.48 5.34 -8.44
N TYR A 516 -8.00 5.29 -7.20
CA TYR A 516 -8.77 6.40 -6.64
C TYR A 516 -8.16 7.09 -5.43
N LEU A 517 -7.51 6.31 -4.55
CA LEU A 517 -6.86 6.86 -3.38
C LEU A 517 -5.66 7.72 -3.78
N THR A 518 -5.48 8.81 -3.06
CA THR A 518 -4.41 9.81 -3.22
C THR A 518 -3.60 9.89 -1.94
N SER A 519 -2.41 10.50 -2.00
CA SER A 519 -1.44 10.45 -0.91
C SER A 519 -1.93 10.97 0.44
N SER A 520 -2.86 11.92 0.47
CA SER A 520 -3.48 12.47 1.69
C SER A 520 -4.93 12.01 1.93
N ALA A 521 -5.32 10.85 1.38
CA ALA A 521 -6.69 10.38 1.50
C ALA A 521 -7.11 10.23 2.97
N THR A 522 -8.28 10.76 3.27
CA THR A 522 -9.00 10.59 4.54
C THR A 522 -9.90 9.35 4.48
N PHE A 523 -10.43 8.92 5.62
CA PHE A 523 -11.41 7.82 5.68
C PHE A 523 -12.68 8.16 4.89
N SER A 524 -13.08 9.44 4.89
CA SER A 524 -14.17 9.99 4.07
C SER A 524 -13.95 9.78 2.57
N GLN A 525 -12.71 10.02 2.10
CA GLN A 525 -12.32 9.80 0.71
C GLN A 525 -12.17 8.31 0.40
N ALA A 526 -11.68 7.51 1.35
CA ALA A 526 -11.62 6.06 1.20
C ALA A 526 -13.00 5.44 1.00
N ARG A 527 -14.01 5.86 1.78
CA ARG A 527 -15.41 5.45 1.55
C ARG A 527 -15.82 5.73 0.11
N ALA A 528 -15.60 6.95 -0.38
CA ALA A 528 -15.99 7.35 -1.73
C ALA A 528 -15.27 6.51 -2.81
N ALA A 529 -13.96 6.30 -2.63
CA ALA A 529 -13.14 5.47 -3.52
C ALA A 529 -13.61 4.01 -3.56
N LEU A 530 -13.93 3.41 -2.41
CA LEU A 530 -14.40 2.02 -2.33
C LEU A 530 -15.81 1.85 -2.91
N VAL A 531 -16.70 2.81 -2.65
CA VAL A 531 -18.03 2.86 -3.27
C VAL A 531 -17.93 2.96 -4.79
N GLN A 532 -17.04 3.82 -5.30
CA GLN A 532 -16.80 3.93 -6.74
C GLN A 532 -16.19 2.65 -7.31
N SER A 533 -15.22 2.04 -6.63
CA SER A 533 -14.63 0.76 -7.03
C SER A 533 -15.67 -0.35 -7.12
N ALA A 534 -16.56 -0.46 -6.13
CA ALA A 534 -17.65 -1.43 -6.15
C ALA A 534 -18.61 -1.19 -7.33
N ALA A 535 -18.92 0.08 -7.62
CA ALA A 535 -19.79 0.42 -8.72
C ALA A 535 -19.18 0.14 -10.09
N ASP A 536 -17.89 0.38 -10.27
CA ASP A 536 -17.16 0.01 -11.47
C ASP A 536 -17.17 -1.51 -11.66
N LEU A 537 -16.89 -2.27 -10.61
CA LEU A 537 -16.76 -3.72 -10.67
C LEU A 537 -18.09 -4.46 -10.82
N TYR A 538 -19.16 -3.97 -10.18
CA TYR A 538 -20.41 -4.71 -10.01
C TYR A 538 -21.66 -3.93 -10.43
N GLY A 539 -21.53 -2.64 -10.77
CA GLY A 539 -22.62 -1.75 -11.13
C GLY A 539 -23.09 -0.87 -9.97
N ALA A 540 -23.57 0.34 -10.30
CA ALA A 540 -23.91 1.38 -9.32
C ALA A 540 -25.07 1.03 -8.36
N SER A 541 -25.98 0.14 -8.76
CA SER A 541 -27.12 -0.31 -7.96
C SER A 541 -26.91 -1.73 -7.39
N SER A 542 -25.66 -2.18 -7.32
CA SER A 542 -25.31 -3.52 -6.88
C SER A 542 -25.42 -3.71 -5.37
N ALA A 543 -25.48 -4.97 -4.94
CA ALA A 543 -25.43 -5.32 -3.53
C ALA A 543 -24.07 -4.90 -2.92
N GLU A 544 -22.99 -4.96 -3.69
CA GLU A 544 -21.64 -4.60 -3.28
C GLU A 544 -21.52 -3.11 -2.93
N VAL A 545 -22.10 -2.23 -3.75
CA VAL A 545 -22.17 -0.79 -3.43
C VAL A 545 -22.97 -0.55 -2.14
N THR A 546 -24.05 -1.29 -1.94
CA THR A 546 -24.87 -1.20 -0.73
C THR A 546 -24.10 -1.68 0.50
N THR A 547 -23.43 -2.83 0.40
CA THR A 547 -22.60 -3.41 1.45
C THR A 547 -21.47 -2.48 1.87
N VAL A 548 -20.74 -1.90 0.92
CA VAL A 548 -19.66 -0.93 1.24
C VAL A 548 -20.24 0.29 1.96
N ASN A 549 -21.35 0.85 1.49
CA ASN A 549 -21.98 1.98 2.17
C ASN A 549 -22.39 1.63 3.61
N ASN A 550 -23.08 0.51 3.80
CA ASN A 550 -23.55 0.09 5.11
C ASN A 550 -22.39 -0.21 6.07
N ALA A 551 -21.30 -0.82 5.59
CA ALA A 551 -20.13 -1.09 6.43
C ALA A 551 -19.46 0.20 6.92
N PHE A 552 -19.30 1.20 6.04
CA PHE A 552 -18.76 2.50 6.42
C PHE A 552 -19.72 3.29 7.32
N ASP A 553 -21.03 3.15 7.12
CA ASP A 553 -22.04 3.71 8.02
C ASP A 553 -21.97 3.08 9.41
N ALA A 554 -21.75 1.76 9.49
CA ALA A 554 -21.66 1.00 10.72
C ALA A 554 -20.43 1.38 11.58
N VAL A 555 -19.34 1.81 10.95
CA VAL A 555 -18.14 2.33 11.65
C VAL A 555 -18.12 3.85 11.76
N GLY A 556 -19.19 4.55 11.37
CA GLY A 556 -19.35 5.99 11.58
C GLY A 556 -18.54 6.90 10.63
N VAL A 557 -18.05 6.37 9.51
CA VAL A 557 -17.30 7.14 8.50
C VAL A 557 -18.26 7.61 7.41
N LYS A 558 -18.35 8.93 7.17
CA LYS A 558 -19.34 9.55 6.28
C LYS A 558 -18.73 10.17 5.03
#